data_AF-A0A259PGG8-F1
#
_entry.id   AF-A0A259PGG8-F1
#
_cell.length_a   1.000
_cell.length_b   1.000
_cell.length_c   1.000
_cell.angle_alpha   90.00
_cell.angle_beta   90.00
_cell.angle_gamma   90.00
#
_symmetry.space_group_name_H-M   'P 1'
#
loop_
_entity.id
_entity.type
_entity.pdbx_description
1 polymer ?
#
loop_
_entity_poly.entity_id
_entity_poly.type
_entity_poly.pdbx_seq_one_letter_code
_entity_poly.pdbx_strand_id
1 'polypeptide(L)'
;MQRRTAVVAVLLALVVAVLGTVQAQAASLPVLFAPYVLHSSAFTRACTGPVQVRPSGNVDGYGRYTHVTVTGLSGTCGTGYLGLRTASGTVIADGTATVASGGFTLTVPAFTPPSGTDGKAVVTVDTWPVSATWAPPTNPLGTCVAIDASTGQRNGDCTVTDISVQAVWGRPGRRTINLNVTLSGSYPTDWFQQKYEVVLNLAGVVPANWQWSTSSASGNSWTEYPGAQCSDLPLLHTYAPAWAWFGQPVFLQLNESGRGGLCS
;
A
#
# COMPACT_ATOMS: atom_id res chain seq x y z
N MET A 1 26.12 -75.89 26.09
CA MET A 1 24.95 -75.00 25.92
C MET A 1 25.21 -73.52 26.23
N GLN A 2 26.29 -73.13 26.93
CA GLN A 2 26.58 -71.74 27.31
C GLN A 2 26.96 -70.75 26.18
N ARG A 3 27.36 -71.21 24.98
CA ARG A 3 27.75 -70.29 23.88
C ARG A 3 26.57 -69.68 23.13
N ARG A 4 25.38 -70.30 23.17
CA ARG A 4 24.20 -69.80 22.43
C ARG A 4 23.48 -68.67 23.16
N THR A 5 23.50 -68.67 24.49
CA THR A 5 22.89 -67.61 25.33
C THR A 5 23.66 -66.30 25.26
N ALA A 6 24.99 -66.33 25.12
CA ALA A 6 25.80 -65.12 24.98
C ALA A 6 25.51 -64.36 23.67
N VAL A 7 25.30 -65.09 22.56
CA VAL A 7 25.01 -64.47 21.25
C VAL A 7 23.65 -63.77 21.24
N VAL A 8 22.65 -64.35 21.89
CA VAL A 8 21.31 -63.74 21.99
C VAL A 8 21.34 -62.47 22.83
N ALA A 9 22.08 -62.46 23.94
CA ALA A 9 22.20 -61.27 24.78
C ALA A 9 22.88 -60.09 24.06
N VAL A 10 23.92 -60.37 23.28
CA VAL A 10 24.63 -59.35 22.48
C VAL A 10 23.73 -58.80 21.36
N LEU A 11 22.99 -59.67 20.67
CA LEU A 11 22.03 -59.23 19.64
C LEU A 11 20.90 -58.38 20.24
N LEU A 12 20.38 -58.74 21.41
CA LEU A 12 19.34 -57.96 22.07
C LEU A 12 19.86 -56.57 22.51
N ALA A 13 21.06 -56.50 23.06
CA ALA A 13 21.70 -55.25 23.44
C ALA A 13 21.95 -54.34 22.23
N LEU A 14 22.35 -54.93 21.09
CA LEU A 14 22.55 -54.20 19.83
C LEU A 14 21.22 -53.63 19.29
N VAL A 15 20.13 -54.40 19.33
CA VAL A 15 18.81 -53.95 18.87
C VAL A 15 18.28 -52.81 19.75
N VAL A 16 18.47 -52.88 21.08
CA VAL A 16 18.07 -51.80 22.00
C VAL A 16 18.91 -50.54 21.78
N ALA A 17 20.21 -50.67 21.50
CA ALA A 17 21.07 -49.53 21.19
C ALA A 17 20.71 -48.84 19.86
N VAL A 18 20.33 -49.61 18.85
CA VAL A 18 19.88 -49.09 17.54
C VAL A 18 18.51 -48.40 17.65
N LEU A 19 17.60 -48.93 18.46
CA LEU A 19 16.27 -48.32 18.67
C LEU A 19 16.31 -47.08 19.58
N GLY A 20 17.32 -46.94 20.46
CA GLY A 20 17.43 -45.83 21.41
C GLY A 20 18.08 -44.55 20.88
N THR A 21 18.63 -44.54 19.66
CA THR A 21 19.40 -43.41 19.11
C THR A 21 18.70 -42.61 18.02
N VAL A 22 17.43 -42.91 17.72
CA VAL A 22 16.59 -42.03 16.92
C VAL A 22 16.12 -40.86 17.79
N GLN A 23 17.03 -39.93 18.09
CA GLN A 23 16.59 -38.56 18.31
C GLN A 23 15.88 -38.16 17.02
N ALA A 24 14.56 -38.00 17.10
CA ALA A 24 13.82 -37.30 16.08
C ALA A 24 14.43 -35.89 16.02
N GLN A 25 15.44 -35.72 15.16
CA GLN A 25 15.77 -34.42 14.65
C GLN A 25 14.53 -33.99 13.89
N ALA A 26 13.64 -33.29 14.59
CA ALA A 26 12.75 -32.35 13.96
C ALA A 26 13.69 -31.37 13.25
N ALA A 27 14.07 -31.74 12.02
CA ALA A 27 14.68 -30.85 11.09
C ALA A 27 13.81 -29.60 11.15
N SER A 28 14.42 -28.50 11.58
CA SER A 28 13.86 -27.18 11.47
C SER A 28 13.54 -26.99 9.99
N LEU A 29 12.34 -27.41 9.59
CA LEU A 29 11.77 -27.02 8.32
C LEU A 29 11.82 -25.50 8.36
N PRO A 30 12.58 -24.84 7.48
CA PRO A 30 12.46 -23.42 7.35
C PRO A 30 11.00 -23.19 7.00
N VAL A 31 10.25 -22.66 7.95
CA VAL A 31 8.92 -22.10 7.72
C VAL A 31 9.18 -20.87 6.86
N LEU A 32 9.53 -21.11 5.60
CA LEU A 32 9.44 -20.14 4.53
C LEU A 32 7.97 -19.75 4.53
N PHE A 33 7.70 -18.51 4.91
CA PHE A 33 6.40 -17.89 5.12
C PHE A 33 5.53 -17.83 3.85
N ALA A 34 5.25 -18.99 3.26
CA ALA A 34 4.22 -19.22 2.28
C ALA A 34 3.49 -20.50 2.72
N PRO A 35 2.18 -20.45 3.02
CA PRO A 35 1.42 -21.66 3.32
C PRO A 35 1.28 -22.47 2.02
N TYR A 36 2.30 -23.25 1.67
CA TYR A 36 2.17 -24.32 0.69
C TYR A 36 1.49 -25.49 1.38
N VAL A 37 0.16 -25.45 1.43
CA VAL A 37 -0.64 -26.64 1.72
C VAL A 37 -0.54 -27.54 0.50
N LEU A 38 0.10 -28.71 0.65
CA LEU A 38 0.14 -29.74 -0.39
C LEU A 38 -1.26 -30.32 -0.54
N HIS A 39 -1.98 -29.89 -1.57
CA HIS A 39 -3.25 -30.49 -1.95
C HIS A 39 -3.03 -31.50 -3.08
N SER A 40 -3.74 -32.63 -3.04
CA SER A 40 -3.76 -33.56 -4.17
C SER A 40 -4.36 -32.87 -5.40
N SER A 41 -3.79 -33.13 -6.57
CA SER A 41 -4.20 -32.55 -7.87
C SER A 41 -5.61 -32.95 -8.32
N ALA A 42 -6.35 -33.71 -7.52
CA ALA A 42 -7.66 -34.28 -7.86
C ALA A 42 -8.86 -33.41 -7.45
N PHE A 43 -8.64 -32.30 -6.73
CA PHE A 43 -9.74 -31.40 -6.35
C PHE A 43 -9.87 -30.25 -7.34
N THR A 44 -11.00 -30.19 -8.04
CA THR A 44 -11.38 -29.05 -8.88
C THR A 44 -11.57 -27.83 -7.98
N ARG A 45 -10.72 -26.81 -8.14
CA ARG A 45 -10.83 -25.57 -7.39
C ARG A 45 -12.04 -24.78 -7.88
N ALA A 46 -12.92 -24.37 -6.97
CA ALA A 46 -14.07 -23.53 -7.32
C ALA A 46 -13.65 -22.15 -7.82
N CYS A 47 -12.50 -21.65 -7.37
CA CYS A 47 -11.89 -20.43 -7.84
C CYS A 47 -10.37 -20.52 -7.99
N THR A 48 -9.83 -19.70 -8.89
CA THR A 48 -8.38 -19.56 -9.13
C THR A 48 -7.98 -18.08 -9.16
N GLY A 49 -6.69 -17.83 -8.88
CA GLY A 49 -6.03 -16.52 -9.02
C GLY A 49 -5.10 -16.48 -10.25
N PRO A 50 -4.20 -15.48 -10.37
CA PRO A 50 -3.70 -14.60 -9.30
C PRO A 50 -4.67 -13.48 -8.92
N VAL A 51 -4.59 -13.02 -7.67
CA VAL A 51 -5.39 -11.89 -7.17
C VAL A 51 -4.53 -10.68 -6.82
N GLN A 52 -5.10 -9.49 -7.00
CA GLN A 52 -4.54 -8.23 -6.54
C GLN A 52 -5.28 -7.78 -5.27
N VAL A 53 -4.52 -7.44 -4.24
CA VAL A 53 -5.02 -6.94 -2.95
C VAL A 53 -4.61 -5.49 -2.81
N ARG A 54 -5.56 -4.58 -2.62
CA ARG A 54 -5.32 -3.15 -2.49
C ARG A 54 -6.16 -2.55 -1.38
N PRO A 55 -5.69 -1.50 -0.69
CA PRO A 55 -6.56 -0.74 0.19
C PRO A 55 -7.64 -0.02 -0.63
N SER A 56 -8.80 0.20 -0.04
CA SER A 56 -9.94 0.82 -0.72
C SER A 56 -10.84 1.59 0.26
N GLY A 57 -11.86 2.25 -0.29
CA GLY A 57 -12.75 3.13 0.47
C GLY A 57 -12.18 4.54 0.63
N ASN A 58 -12.88 5.37 1.40
CA ASN A 58 -12.45 6.73 1.67
C ASN A 58 -11.25 6.73 2.60
N VAL A 59 -10.22 7.48 2.20
CA VAL A 59 -9.06 7.78 3.02
C VAL A 59 -9.48 8.81 4.07
N ASP A 60 -9.15 8.58 5.34
CA ASP A 60 -9.33 9.62 6.36
C ASP A 60 -8.27 10.73 6.22
N GLY A 61 -8.41 11.83 6.98
CA GLY A 61 -7.44 12.92 6.99
C GLY A 61 -6.02 12.54 7.47
N TYR A 62 -5.79 11.28 7.84
CA TYR A 62 -4.51 10.72 8.28
C TYR A 62 -3.97 9.64 7.32
N GLY A 63 -4.54 9.50 6.12
CA GLY A 63 -4.06 8.53 5.15
C GLY A 63 -4.47 7.07 5.45
N ARG A 64 -5.42 6.84 6.36
CA ARG A 64 -5.87 5.50 6.76
C ARG A 64 -7.08 5.04 5.96
N TYR A 65 -7.18 3.73 5.79
CA TYR A 65 -8.24 3.07 5.02
C TYR A 65 -9.05 2.16 5.94
N THR A 66 -10.34 2.01 5.63
CA THR A 66 -11.27 1.13 6.36
C THR A 66 -11.68 -0.10 5.55
N HIS A 67 -11.20 -0.21 4.31
CA HIS A 67 -11.50 -1.34 3.45
C HIS A 67 -10.23 -1.89 2.78
N VAL A 68 -10.26 -3.19 2.49
CA VAL A 68 -9.30 -3.85 1.61
C VAL A 68 -10.06 -4.61 0.55
N THR A 69 -9.75 -4.36 -0.71
CA THR A 69 -10.39 -5.00 -1.85
C THR A 69 -9.45 -6.02 -2.48
N VAL A 70 -9.98 -7.22 -2.73
CA VAL A 70 -9.35 -8.30 -3.47
C VAL A 70 -10.04 -8.41 -4.83
N THR A 71 -9.27 -8.48 -5.92
CA THR A 71 -9.77 -8.58 -7.30
C THR A 71 -8.97 -9.58 -8.10
N GLY A 72 -9.53 -10.09 -9.20
CA GLY A 72 -8.85 -11.03 -10.11
C GLY A 72 -9.17 -12.50 -9.84
N LEU A 73 -10.18 -12.78 -9.01
CA LEU A 73 -10.69 -14.14 -8.87
C LEU A 73 -11.46 -14.55 -10.12
N SER A 74 -11.29 -15.79 -10.54
CA SER A 74 -12.12 -16.44 -11.56
C SER A 74 -12.74 -17.72 -10.98
N GLY A 75 -13.95 -18.09 -11.43
CA GLY A 75 -14.70 -19.25 -10.92
C GLY A 75 -15.94 -18.89 -10.11
N THR A 76 -16.45 -19.84 -9.32
CA THR A 76 -17.73 -19.76 -8.59
C THR A 76 -17.57 -20.03 -7.09
N CYS A 77 -16.77 -19.22 -6.42
CA CYS A 77 -16.53 -19.29 -4.98
C CYS A 77 -17.50 -18.42 -4.19
N GLY A 78 -17.77 -18.82 -2.95
CA GLY A 78 -18.72 -18.12 -2.08
C GLY A 78 -18.06 -17.19 -1.06
N THR A 79 -16.98 -17.65 -0.41
CA THR A 79 -16.37 -16.95 0.73
C THR A 79 -14.88 -16.72 0.51
N GLY A 80 -14.45 -15.47 0.66
CA GLY A 80 -13.05 -15.08 0.68
C GLY A 80 -12.58 -14.77 2.09
N TYR A 81 -11.34 -15.12 2.40
CA TYR A 81 -10.62 -14.67 3.57
C TYR A 81 -9.37 -13.92 3.12
N LEU A 82 -9.06 -12.83 3.81
CA LEU A 82 -7.86 -12.03 3.63
C LEU A 82 -7.13 -11.90 4.97
N GLY A 83 -5.81 -12.02 4.95
CA GLY A 83 -4.92 -11.56 6.00
C GLY A 83 -3.80 -10.69 5.41
N LEU A 84 -3.81 -9.40 5.71
CA LEU A 84 -2.77 -8.43 5.39
C LEU A 84 -1.82 -8.28 6.58
N ARG A 85 -0.52 -8.44 6.34
CA ARG A 85 0.53 -8.41 7.35
C ARG A 85 1.69 -7.53 6.92
N THR A 86 2.47 -7.06 7.90
CA THR A 86 3.82 -6.51 7.65
C THR A 86 4.80 -7.62 7.28
N ALA A 87 6.00 -7.24 6.81
CA ALA A 87 7.09 -8.18 6.54
C ALA A 87 7.57 -8.92 7.81
N SER A 88 7.37 -8.35 9.00
CA SER A 88 7.64 -8.97 10.30
C SER A 88 6.52 -9.91 10.78
N GLY A 89 5.39 -10.00 10.06
CA GLY A 89 4.28 -10.88 10.39
C GLY A 89 3.16 -10.26 11.25
N THR A 90 3.28 -8.99 11.64
CA THR A 90 2.24 -8.26 12.37
C THR A 90 0.98 -8.15 11.53
N VAL A 91 -0.17 -8.49 12.10
CA VAL A 91 -1.47 -8.38 11.43
C VAL A 91 -1.89 -6.92 11.34
N ILE A 92 -2.20 -6.46 10.14
CA ILE A 92 -2.69 -5.10 9.86
C ILE A 92 -4.20 -5.13 9.67
N ALA A 93 -4.70 -6.11 8.91
CA ALA A 93 -6.10 -6.27 8.58
C ALA A 93 -6.37 -7.75 8.25
N ASP A 94 -7.42 -8.33 8.81
CA ASP A 94 -7.84 -9.69 8.48
C ASP A 94 -9.36 -9.88 8.62
N GLY A 95 -9.89 -10.90 7.95
CA GLY A 95 -11.31 -11.25 8.04
C GLY A 95 -11.85 -11.94 6.80
N THR A 96 -13.16 -12.19 6.80
CA THR A 96 -13.89 -12.86 5.73
C THR A 96 -14.92 -11.95 5.08
N ALA A 97 -15.20 -12.18 3.79
CA ALA A 97 -16.26 -11.51 3.06
C ALA A 97 -16.82 -12.42 1.96
N THR A 98 -18.04 -12.12 1.51
CA THR A 98 -18.66 -12.80 0.36
C THR A 98 -17.94 -12.44 -0.93
N VAL A 99 -17.64 -13.44 -1.76
CA VAL A 99 -17.08 -13.22 -3.10
C VAL A 99 -18.21 -12.85 -4.06
N ALA A 100 -18.04 -11.73 -4.77
CA ALA A 100 -18.94 -11.27 -5.79
C ALA A 100 -18.15 -10.66 -6.96
N SER A 101 -18.59 -10.91 -8.19
CA SER A 101 -18.03 -10.28 -9.40
C SER A 101 -16.51 -10.42 -9.54
N GLY A 102 -15.94 -11.58 -9.21
CA GLY A 102 -14.50 -11.84 -9.33
C GLY A 102 -13.62 -11.19 -8.24
N GLY A 103 -14.21 -10.82 -7.11
CA GLY A 103 -13.48 -10.23 -5.98
C GLY A 103 -14.29 -10.19 -4.69
N PHE A 104 -13.74 -9.58 -3.66
CA PHE A 104 -14.46 -9.26 -2.42
C PHE A 104 -13.84 -8.03 -1.75
N THR A 105 -14.62 -7.36 -0.90
CA THR A 105 -14.12 -6.23 -0.11
C THR A 105 -14.35 -6.53 1.37
N LEU A 106 -13.28 -6.41 2.15
CA LEU A 106 -13.29 -6.57 3.59
C LEU A 106 -13.39 -5.20 4.24
N THR A 107 -14.28 -5.05 5.23
CA THR A 107 -14.32 -3.88 6.12
C THR A 107 -13.49 -4.20 7.36
N VAL A 108 -12.54 -3.32 7.71
CA VAL A 108 -11.58 -3.51 8.80
C VAL A 108 -11.45 -2.24 9.64
N PRO A 109 -10.90 -2.32 10.87
CA PRO A 109 -10.47 -1.13 11.59
C PRO A 109 -9.55 -0.26 10.74
N ALA A 110 -9.60 1.06 10.94
CA ALA A 110 -8.79 2.00 10.17
C ALA A 110 -7.29 1.66 10.27
N PHE A 111 -6.62 1.48 9.13
CA PHE A 111 -5.21 1.08 9.06
C PHE A 111 -4.42 1.96 8.09
N THR A 112 -3.13 2.12 8.37
CA THR A 112 -2.17 2.71 7.42
C THR A 112 -1.62 1.59 6.52
N PRO A 113 -1.80 1.66 5.20
CA PRO A 113 -1.34 0.61 4.30
C PRO A 113 0.18 0.45 4.36
N PRO A 114 0.71 -0.77 4.48
CA PRO A 114 2.16 -0.98 4.42
C PRO A 114 2.69 -0.63 3.03
N SER A 115 3.97 -0.24 2.98
CA SER A 115 4.69 -0.01 1.72
C SER A 115 4.67 -1.27 0.83
N GLY A 116 5.02 -1.13 -0.45
CA GLY A 116 5.03 -2.25 -1.40
C GLY A 116 5.97 -3.40 -0.99
N THR A 117 7.10 -3.09 -0.35
CA THR A 117 8.06 -4.09 0.13
C THR A 117 7.64 -4.71 1.46
N ASP A 118 6.96 -3.95 2.32
CA ASP A 118 6.58 -4.38 3.66
C ASP A 118 5.24 -5.12 3.71
N GLY A 119 4.34 -4.90 2.75
CA GLY A 119 3.03 -5.54 2.73
C GLY A 119 3.08 -6.98 2.23
N LYS A 120 2.49 -7.91 3.00
CA LYS A 120 2.26 -9.31 2.60
C LYS A 120 0.78 -9.63 2.73
N ALA A 121 0.16 -10.03 1.63
CA ALA A 121 -1.24 -10.44 1.61
C ALA A 121 -1.35 -11.96 1.48
N VAL A 122 -2.14 -12.58 2.34
CA VAL A 122 -2.54 -13.98 2.25
C VAL A 122 -4.04 -14.00 1.96
N VAL A 123 -4.42 -14.65 0.86
CA VAL A 123 -5.83 -14.79 0.47
C VAL A 123 -6.16 -16.27 0.38
N THR A 124 -7.27 -16.67 1.01
CA THR A 124 -7.87 -17.98 0.80
C THR A 124 -9.32 -17.80 0.35
N VAL A 125 -9.80 -18.73 -0.47
CA VAL A 125 -11.14 -18.69 -1.04
C VAL A 125 -11.74 -20.08 -0.94
N ASP A 126 -12.88 -20.19 -0.26
CA ASP A 126 -13.49 -21.47 0.14
C ASP A 126 -12.45 -22.44 0.73
N THR A 127 -11.57 -21.92 1.59
CA THR A 127 -10.43 -22.61 2.25
C THR A 127 -9.21 -22.92 1.37
N TRP A 128 -9.23 -22.57 0.08
CA TRP A 128 -8.10 -22.77 -0.83
C TRP A 128 -7.19 -21.54 -0.93
N PRO A 129 -5.87 -21.66 -0.73
CA PRO A 129 -4.95 -20.53 -0.92
C PRO A 129 -4.87 -20.13 -2.40
N VAL A 130 -4.93 -18.82 -2.65
CA VAL A 130 -4.72 -18.23 -3.98
C VAL A 130 -3.49 -17.32 -3.94
N SER A 131 -2.73 -17.30 -5.04
CA SER A 131 -1.61 -16.37 -5.17
C SER A 131 -2.11 -14.94 -5.11
N ALA A 132 -1.57 -14.14 -4.20
CA ALA A 132 -2.01 -12.78 -3.93
C ALA A 132 -0.82 -11.81 -3.99
N THR A 133 -1.02 -10.68 -4.67
CA THR A 133 -0.04 -9.59 -4.73
C THR A 133 -0.61 -8.37 -4.01
N TRP A 134 0.14 -7.86 -3.03
CA TRP A 134 -0.17 -6.59 -2.40
C TRP A 134 0.17 -5.45 -3.36
N ALA A 135 -0.81 -4.59 -3.62
CA ALA A 135 -0.68 -3.35 -4.35
C ALA A 135 -0.95 -2.20 -3.35
N PRO A 136 0.10 -1.57 -2.79
CA PRO A 136 -0.09 -0.41 -1.91
C PRO A 136 -0.84 0.69 -2.67
N PRO A 137 -1.50 1.62 -1.97
CA PRO A 137 -2.06 2.76 -2.66
C PRO A 137 -0.91 3.54 -3.29
N THR A 138 -1.08 3.93 -4.55
CA THR A 138 -0.41 5.13 -5.06
C THR A 138 -0.77 6.24 -4.08
N ASN A 139 0.22 6.73 -3.33
CA ASN A 139 0.10 7.60 -2.16
C ASN A 139 -1.19 8.46 -2.19
N PRO A 140 -2.09 8.32 -1.20
CA PRO A 140 -3.40 8.97 -1.22
C PRO A 140 -3.33 10.49 -1.31
N LEU A 141 -2.20 11.07 -0.88
CA LEU A 141 -1.94 12.51 -0.94
C LEU A 141 -1.41 12.96 -2.30
N GLY A 142 -0.92 12.03 -3.14
CA GLY A 142 -0.36 12.36 -4.44
C GLY A 142 0.94 11.66 -4.80
N THR A 143 1.43 11.90 -6.01
CA THR A 143 2.77 11.46 -6.45
C THR A 143 3.76 12.61 -6.40
N CYS A 144 5.05 12.26 -6.28
CA CYS A 144 6.15 13.23 -6.26
C CYS A 144 7.36 12.60 -6.95
N VAL A 145 8.00 13.35 -7.84
CA VAL A 145 9.24 12.95 -8.53
C VAL A 145 10.20 14.14 -8.56
N ALA A 146 11.50 13.89 -8.32
CA ALA A 146 12.52 14.90 -8.50
C ALA A 146 12.93 14.97 -9.97
N ILE A 147 12.93 16.18 -10.53
CA ILE A 147 13.34 16.45 -11.90
C ILE A 147 14.41 17.54 -11.95
N ASP A 148 15.28 17.43 -12.94
CA ASP A 148 16.19 18.49 -13.34
C ASP A 148 15.38 19.61 -14.00
N ALA A 149 15.47 20.82 -13.46
CA ALA A 149 14.72 21.98 -13.92
C ALA A 149 15.14 22.48 -15.31
N SER A 150 16.34 22.12 -15.77
CA SER A 150 16.89 22.53 -17.07
C SER A 150 16.57 21.53 -18.18
N THR A 151 16.60 20.22 -17.87
CA THR A 151 16.38 19.15 -18.86
C THR A 151 14.98 18.52 -18.76
N GLY A 152 14.28 18.69 -17.65
CA GLY A 152 13.03 18.01 -17.34
C GLY A 152 13.21 16.51 -17.03
N GLN A 153 14.46 16.02 -16.95
CA GLN A 153 14.72 14.61 -16.72
C GLN A 153 14.55 14.25 -15.25
N ARG A 154 13.93 13.09 -14.99
CA ARG A 154 13.85 12.51 -13.65
C ARG A 154 15.24 12.16 -13.15
N ASN A 155 15.58 12.64 -11.96
CA ASN A 155 16.89 12.43 -11.34
C ASN A 155 16.82 12.04 -9.85
N GLY A 156 15.62 11.77 -9.34
CA GLY A 156 15.44 11.27 -7.98
C GLY A 156 13.97 10.97 -7.64
N ASP A 157 13.77 10.53 -6.41
CA ASP A 157 12.47 10.19 -5.85
C ASP A 157 12.12 11.12 -4.68
N CYS A 158 10.84 11.47 -4.59
CA CYS A 158 10.27 12.17 -3.44
C CYS A 158 8.89 11.61 -3.11
N THR A 159 8.34 12.01 -1.97
CA THR A 159 7.05 11.56 -1.45
C THR A 159 6.32 12.75 -0.86
N VAL A 160 5.01 12.87 -1.16
CA VAL A 160 4.11 13.78 -0.43
C VAL A 160 3.81 13.14 0.92
N THR A 161 4.33 13.70 2.01
CA THR A 161 4.21 13.10 3.35
C THR A 161 3.04 13.64 4.15
N ASP A 162 2.61 14.87 3.86
CA ASP A 162 1.47 15.50 4.53
C ASP A 162 0.79 16.52 3.61
N ILE A 163 -0.53 16.62 3.71
CA ILE A 163 -1.29 17.77 3.22
C ILE A 163 -2.26 18.16 4.34
N SER A 164 -1.95 19.23 5.06
CA SER A 164 -2.73 19.68 6.21
C SER A 164 -3.45 21.01 5.93
N VAL A 165 -4.68 21.11 6.40
CA VAL A 165 -5.48 22.34 6.33
C VAL A 165 -5.05 23.28 7.45
N GLN A 166 -4.51 24.44 7.09
CA GLN A 166 -4.15 25.48 8.06
C GLN A 166 -5.38 26.32 8.44
N ALA A 167 -6.15 26.76 7.45
CA ALA A 167 -7.30 27.63 7.67
C ALA A 167 -8.30 27.50 6.51
N VAL A 168 -9.58 27.62 6.84
CA VAL A 168 -10.70 27.67 5.88
C VAL A 168 -11.56 28.88 6.20
N TRP A 169 -11.89 29.68 5.20
CA TRP A 169 -12.81 30.79 5.37
C TRP A 169 -13.67 31.03 4.13
N GLY A 170 -14.68 31.90 4.28
CA GLY A 170 -15.68 32.17 3.24
C GLY A 170 -16.94 31.33 3.40
N ARG A 171 -17.72 31.21 2.32
CA ARG A 171 -19.00 30.47 2.27
C ARG A 171 -18.97 29.48 1.11
N PRO A 172 -19.70 28.35 1.16
CA PRO A 172 -19.74 27.38 0.07
C PRO A 172 -19.99 28.02 -1.30
N GLY A 173 -19.18 27.64 -2.28
CA GLY A 173 -19.09 28.22 -3.62
C GLY A 173 -18.21 29.46 -3.73
N ARG A 174 -17.61 29.95 -2.62
CA ARG A 174 -16.64 31.06 -2.54
C ARG A 174 -15.69 30.91 -1.34
N ARG A 175 -15.31 29.69 -0.99
CA ARG A 175 -14.33 29.44 0.07
C ARG A 175 -12.90 29.64 -0.41
N THR A 176 -12.03 29.93 0.54
CA THR A 176 -10.58 29.84 0.40
C THR A 176 -10.04 28.91 1.47
N ILE A 177 -9.09 28.05 1.10
CA ILE A 177 -8.39 27.14 1.99
C ILE A 177 -6.90 27.39 1.88
N ASN A 178 -6.24 27.53 3.02
CA ASN A 178 -4.78 27.44 3.13
C ASN A 178 -4.39 26.02 3.51
N LEU A 179 -3.48 25.46 2.74
CA LEU A 179 -2.90 24.14 2.90
C LEU A 179 -1.39 24.25 3.13
N ASN A 180 -0.86 23.34 3.93
CA ASN A 180 0.55 23.04 4.01
C ASN A 180 0.79 21.69 3.34
N VAL A 181 1.65 21.65 2.34
CA VAL A 181 2.08 20.40 1.70
C VAL A 181 3.50 20.12 2.13
N THR A 182 3.75 18.95 2.71
CA THR A 182 5.09 18.53 3.11
C THR A 182 5.59 17.46 2.16
N LEU A 183 6.82 17.64 1.67
CA LEU A 183 7.50 16.66 0.83
C LEU A 183 8.73 16.11 1.56
N SER A 184 9.06 14.85 1.29
CA SER A 184 10.33 14.24 1.68
C SER A 184 10.99 13.58 0.47
N GLY A 185 12.31 13.49 0.44
CA GLY A 185 13.02 12.89 -0.69
C GLY A 185 14.52 12.80 -0.48
N SER A 186 15.19 12.08 -1.38
CA SER A 186 16.64 11.92 -1.39
C SER A 186 17.33 13.21 -1.81
N TYR A 187 18.46 13.55 -1.17
CA TYR A 187 19.26 14.72 -1.52
C TYR A 187 19.85 14.58 -2.93
N PRO A 188 19.55 15.52 -3.84
CA PRO A 188 20.32 15.64 -5.05
C PRO A 188 21.55 16.50 -4.80
N THR A 189 22.69 16.13 -5.38
CA THR A 189 23.97 16.82 -5.26
C THR A 189 23.95 18.28 -5.75
N ASP A 190 22.92 18.71 -6.47
CA ASP A 190 22.77 19.97 -7.21
C ASP A 190 21.42 20.67 -6.98
N TRP A 191 21.07 20.88 -5.71
CA TRP A 191 19.76 21.40 -5.28
C TRP A 191 19.26 22.71 -5.94
N PHE A 192 20.13 23.55 -6.50
CA PHE A 192 19.72 24.76 -7.22
C PHE A 192 19.10 24.50 -8.59
N GLN A 193 19.34 23.33 -9.18
CA GLN A 193 18.87 22.97 -10.52
C GLN A 193 17.67 22.04 -10.50
N GLN A 194 17.01 21.87 -9.36
CA GLN A 194 15.94 20.87 -9.22
C GLN A 194 14.57 21.49 -9.04
N LYS A 195 13.55 20.80 -9.54
CA LYS A 195 12.14 21.02 -9.21
C LYS A 195 11.52 19.68 -8.86
N TYR A 196 10.48 19.69 -8.02
CA TYR A 196 9.74 18.48 -7.73
C TYR A 196 8.43 18.52 -8.49
N GLU A 197 8.29 17.61 -9.45
CA GLU A 197 7.00 17.39 -10.10
C GLU A 197 6.08 16.65 -9.14
N VAL A 198 4.93 17.24 -8.84
CA VAL A 198 3.95 16.64 -7.93
C VAL A 198 2.56 16.60 -8.54
N VAL A 199 1.84 15.52 -8.26
CA VAL A 199 0.40 15.43 -8.50
C VAL A 199 -0.26 15.27 -7.15
N LEU A 200 -0.86 16.32 -6.61
CA LEU A 200 -1.50 16.32 -5.30
C LEU A 200 -2.95 15.85 -5.42
N ASN A 201 -3.38 14.95 -4.55
CA ASN A 201 -4.78 14.56 -4.43
C ASN A 201 -5.44 15.28 -3.26
N LEU A 202 -6.27 16.26 -3.60
CA LEU A 202 -6.88 17.17 -2.65
C LEU A 202 -8.28 16.70 -2.18
N ALA A 203 -8.79 15.61 -2.75
CA ALA A 203 -10.16 15.14 -2.55
C ALA A 203 -10.45 14.75 -1.09
N GLY A 204 -9.48 14.14 -0.41
CA GLY A 204 -9.58 13.75 1.00
C GLY A 204 -9.13 14.82 1.99
N VAL A 205 -8.61 15.96 1.51
CA VAL A 205 -8.03 17.02 2.33
C VAL A 205 -9.03 18.14 2.58
N VAL A 206 -9.81 18.51 1.57
CA VAL A 206 -10.78 19.61 1.65
C VAL A 206 -12.16 19.13 2.14
N PRO A 207 -13.04 20.03 2.61
CA PRO A 207 -14.39 19.65 3.02
C PRO A 207 -15.17 18.94 1.92
N ALA A 208 -15.92 17.88 2.26
CA ALA A 208 -16.61 17.02 1.30
C ALA A 208 -17.60 17.75 0.37
N ASN A 209 -18.11 18.92 0.77
CA ASN A 209 -19.01 19.75 -0.02
C ASN A 209 -18.28 20.80 -0.88
N TRP A 210 -16.98 20.65 -1.14
CA TRP A 210 -16.19 21.56 -1.97
C TRP A 210 -16.60 21.51 -3.46
N GLN A 211 -16.73 22.67 -4.09
CA GLN A 211 -17.12 22.79 -5.50
C GLN A 211 -15.90 22.84 -6.44
N TRP A 212 -15.50 21.69 -6.96
CA TRP A 212 -14.33 21.56 -7.83
C TRP A 212 -14.47 22.22 -9.21
N SER A 213 -15.67 22.24 -9.79
CA SER A 213 -15.92 22.74 -11.16
C SER A 213 -15.56 24.21 -11.40
N THR A 214 -15.41 24.98 -10.33
CA THR A 214 -15.05 26.40 -10.33
C THR A 214 -13.81 26.69 -9.49
N SER A 215 -13.08 25.65 -9.11
CA SER A 215 -11.94 25.76 -8.22
C SER A 215 -10.67 26.17 -8.96
N SER A 216 -9.76 26.81 -8.24
CA SER A 216 -8.38 27.01 -8.65
C SER A 216 -7.40 26.87 -7.49
N ALA A 217 -6.12 26.70 -7.83
CA ALA A 217 -5.02 26.60 -6.87
C ALA A 217 -3.98 27.69 -7.13
N SER A 218 -3.37 28.21 -6.07
CA SER A 218 -2.33 29.25 -6.14
C SER A 218 -1.34 29.10 -5.00
N GLY A 219 -0.08 29.48 -5.20
CA GLY A 219 0.86 29.59 -4.09
C GLY A 219 2.21 30.12 -4.56
N ASN A 220 2.77 31.06 -3.79
CA ASN A 220 3.94 31.85 -4.22
C ASN A 220 5.19 31.03 -4.51
N SER A 221 5.31 29.83 -3.92
CA SER A 221 6.47 28.95 -4.09
C SER A 221 6.22 27.79 -5.05
N TRP A 222 5.01 27.69 -5.60
CA TRP A 222 4.63 26.67 -6.56
C TRP A 222 4.73 27.23 -7.97
N THR A 223 5.11 26.38 -8.92
CA THR A 223 5.07 26.73 -10.35
C THR A 223 4.06 25.84 -11.05
N GLU A 224 3.29 26.42 -11.97
CA GLU A 224 2.37 25.69 -12.81
C GLU A 224 3.09 24.61 -13.62
N TYR A 225 2.47 23.43 -13.73
CA TYR A 225 2.91 22.40 -14.64
C TYR A 225 2.35 22.68 -16.05
N PRO A 226 3.17 22.69 -17.12
CA PRO A 226 2.69 22.94 -18.47
C PRO A 226 1.53 22.02 -18.87
N GLY A 227 0.38 22.61 -19.18
CA GLY A 227 -0.82 21.88 -19.60
C GLY A 227 -1.72 21.39 -18.46
N ALA A 228 -1.41 21.70 -17.20
CA ALA A 228 -2.31 21.44 -16.08
C ALA A 228 -3.59 22.28 -16.19
N GLN A 229 -4.77 21.67 -16.10
CA GLN A 229 -6.06 22.37 -16.20
C GLN A 229 -6.80 22.34 -14.86
N CYS A 230 -7.46 23.43 -14.47
CA CYS A 230 -8.22 23.43 -13.21
C CYS A 230 -9.45 22.50 -13.26
N SER A 231 -9.85 22.03 -14.45
CA SER A 231 -10.82 20.95 -14.61
C SER A 231 -10.35 19.60 -14.09
N ASP A 232 -9.04 19.40 -13.89
CA ASP A 232 -8.46 18.15 -13.39
C ASP A 232 -8.52 18.05 -11.85
N LEU A 233 -8.87 19.15 -11.17
CA LEU A 233 -9.11 19.14 -9.73
C LEU A 233 -10.21 18.14 -9.37
N PRO A 234 -10.04 17.32 -8.31
CA PRO A 234 -9.16 17.52 -7.16
C PRO A 234 -7.69 17.08 -7.32
N LEU A 235 -7.28 16.59 -8.50
CA LEU A 235 -5.89 16.27 -8.77
C LEU A 235 -5.17 17.52 -9.29
N LEU A 236 -4.20 18.03 -8.53
CA LEU A 236 -3.42 19.20 -8.89
C LEU A 236 -2.02 18.80 -9.34
N HIS A 237 -1.69 19.04 -10.61
CA HIS A 237 -0.35 18.84 -11.16
C HIS A 237 0.44 20.15 -11.13
N THR A 238 1.56 20.18 -10.43
CA THR A 238 2.36 21.40 -10.22
C THR A 238 3.81 21.07 -9.92
N TYR A 239 4.69 22.07 -9.93
CA TYR A 239 6.05 21.96 -9.43
C TYR A 239 6.18 22.57 -8.04
N ALA A 240 6.68 21.79 -7.09
CA ALA A 240 7.10 22.27 -5.78
C ALA A 240 8.51 22.89 -5.86
N PRO A 241 8.84 23.83 -4.94
CA PRO A 241 10.14 24.45 -4.92
C PRO A 241 11.22 23.45 -4.48
N ALA A 242 12.46 23.67 -4.93
CA ALA A 242 13.60 22.82 -4.66
C ALA A 242 13.95 22.67 -3.17
N TRP A 243 13.42 23.49 -2.27
CA TRP A 243 13.64 23.40 -0.83
C TRP A 243 12.53 22.62 -0.10
N ALA A 244 11.45 22.24 -0.79
CA ALA A 244 10.30 21.55 -0.19
C ALA A 244 10.66 20.19 0.44
N TRP A 245 11.70 19.52 -0.07
CA TRP A 245 12.11 18.17 0.35
C TRP A 245 12.71 18.10 1.76
N PHE A 246 13.07 19.23 2.38
CA PHE A 246 13.58 19.27 3.76
C PHE A 246 12.51 18.92 4.82
N GLY A 247 11.37 18.35 4.41
CA GLY A 247 10.21 18.14 5.28
C GLY A 247 9.59 19.45 5.75
N GLN A 248 9.90 20.57 5.09
CA GLN A 248 9.31 21.86 5.42
C GLN A 248 7.96 22.01 4.71
N PRO A 249 6.92 22.48 5.40
CA PRO A 249 5.63 22.70 4.78
C PRO A 249 5.72 23.82 3.74
N VAL A 250 5.22 23.55 2.53
CA VAL A 250 5.07 24.53 1.46
C VAL A 250 3.62 24.98 1.42
N PHE A 251 3.42 26.29 1.50
CA PHE A 251 2.09 26.89 1.50
C PHE A 251 1.42 26.79 0.13
N LEU A 252 0.19 26.26 0.09
CA LEU A 252 -0.67 26.18 -1.08
C LEU A 252 -2.05 26.74 -0.72
N GLN A 253 -2.65 27.56 -1.57
CA GLN A 253 -3.99 28.11 -1.38
C GLN A 253 -4.94 27.55 -2.45
N LEU A 254 -6.11 27.09 -2.03
CA LEU A 254 -7.22 26.71 -2.91
C LEU A 254 -8.36 27.72 -2.82
N ASN A 255 -8.98 28.02 -3.96
CA ASN A 255 -10.12 28.93 -4.04
C ASN A 255 -11.26 28.23 -4.77
N GLU A 256 -12.46 28.24 -4.19
CA GLU A 256 -13.63 27.50 -4.72
C GLU A 256 -14.31 28.21 -5.90
N SER A 257 -14.01 29.50 -6.11
CA SER A 257 -14.68 30.37 -7.09
C SER A 257 -13.74 31.08 -8.05
N GLY A 258 -12.50 30.61 -8.17
CA GLY A 258 -11.46 31.24 -8.99
C GLY A 258 -11.23 30.50 -10.31
N ARG A 259 -10.85 31.23 -11.36
CA ARG A 259 -10.19 30.64 -12.55
C ARG A 259 -8.80 31.27 -12.66
N GLY A 260 -7.78 30.47 -12.97
CA GLY A 260 -6.38 30.88 -13.04
C GLY A 260 -5.56 30.51 -11.79
N GLY A 261 -4.24 30.43 -11.95
CA GLY A 261 -3.30 29.96 -10.93
C GLY A 261 -2.44 28.81 -11.44
N LEU A 262 -2.15 27.82 -10.60
CA LEU A 262 -1.29 26.67 -10.91
C LEU A 262 -1.92 25.63 -11.88
N CYS A 263 -3.03 25.98 -12.54
CA CYS A 263 -3.84 25.08 -13.38
C CYS A 263 -4.62 25.85 -14.47
N SER A 264 -4.01 26.90 -15.04
CA SER A 264 -4.68 27.92 -15.86
C SER A 264 -4.97 27.53 -17.32
#